data_AF-A0A653MP03-F1
#
_entry.id   AF-A0A653MP03-F1
#
_cell.length_a   1.000
_cell.length_b   1.000
_cell.length_c   1.000
_cell.angle_alpha   90.00
_cell.angle_beta   90.00
_cell.angle_gamma   90.00
#
_symmetry.space_group_name_H-M   'P 1'
#
loop_
_entity.id
_entity.type
_entity.pdbx_description
1 polymer ?
#
loop_
_entity_poly.entity_id
_entity_poly.type
_entity_poly.pdbx_seq_one_letter_code
_entity_poly.pdbx_strand_id
1 'polypeptide(L)' 'MGRLKAELLRLDLLSFLADNRLHVVPPAVVTPEEVAQALAIYDQALTATQL' A
#
# COMPACT_ATOMS: atom_id res chain seq x y z
N MET A 1 -9.90 9.38 3.19
CA MET A 1 -9.20 8.56 2.18
C MET A 1 -7.88 9.14 1.65
N GLY A 2 -7.63 10.46 1.73
CA GLY A 2 -6.38 11.05 1.19
C GLY A 2 -5.10 10.69 1.95
N ARG A 3 -5.16 10.59 3.29
CA ARG A 3 -3.98 10.32 4.14
C ARG A 3 -3.34 8.97 3.83
N LEU A 4 -4.13 7.90 3.74
CA LEU A 4 -3.62 6.57 3.42
C LEU A 4 -2.93 6.54 2.05
N LYS A 5 -3.56 7.13 1.02
CA LYS A 5 -2.95 7.21 -0.32
C LYS A 5 -1.62 7.98 -0.29
N ALA A 6 -1.57 9.08 0.46
CA ALA A 6 -0.35 9.88 0.60
C ALA A 6 0.76 9.11 1.33
N GLU A 7 0.44 8.39 2.41
CA GLU A 7 1.42 7.56 3.12
C GLU A 7 1.95 6.41 2.27
N LEU A 8 1.08 5.71 1.53
CA LEU A 8 1.51 4.65 0.60
C LEU A 8 2.45 5.20 -0.48
N LEU A 9 2.11 6.37 -1.06
CA LEU A 9 2.98 7.03 -2.04
C LEU A 9 4.32 7.47 -1.42
N ARG A 10 4.31 7.96 -0.17
CA ARG A 10 5.54 8.32 0.57
C ARG A 10 6.42 7.10 0.86
N LEU A 11 5.81 5.93 1.03
CA LEU A 11 6.48 4.63 1.20
C LEU A 11 6.81 3.94 -0.14
N ASP A 12 6.76 4.69 -1.24
CA ASP A 12 7.09 4.23 -2.59
C ASP A 12 6.20 3.11 -3.13
N LEU A 13 4.95 3.05 -2.66
CA LEU A 13 3.95 2.09 -3.12
C LEU A 13 2.80 2.77 -3.86
N LEU A 14 2.81 2.63 -5.18
CA LEU A 14 1.73 3.10 -6.02
C LEU A 14 0.48 2.24 -5.81
N SER A 15 -0.63 2.88 -5.47
CA SER A 15 -1.89 2.21 -5.22
C SER A 15 -3.10 2.98 -5.74
N PHE A 16 -4.18 2.23 -5.96
CA PHE A 16 -5.48 2.76 -6.31
C PHE A 16 -6.45 2.56 -5.15
N LEU A 17 -7.24 3.60 -4.82
CA LEU A 17 -8.26 3.53 -3.77
C LEU A 17 -9.66 3.70 -4.39
N ALA A 18 -10.59 2.84 -4.00
CA ALA A 18 -12.01 2.96 -4.33
C ALA A 18 -12.89 2.59 -3.13
N ASP A 19 -13.72 3.52 -2.68
CA ASP A 19 -14.61 3.40 -1.51
C ASP A 19 -13.91 3.01 -0.21
N ASN A 20 -13.84 1.73 0.11
CA ASN A 20 -13.14 1.20 1.29
C ASN A 20 -12.08 0.16 0.91
N ARG A 21 -11.68 0.13 -0.37
CA ARG A 21 -10.76 -0.85 -0.94
C ARG A 21 -9.44 -0.18 -1.32
N LEU A 22 -8.35 -0.82 -0.91
CA LEU A 22 -7.00 -0.59 -1.42
C LEU A 22 -6.71 -1.64 -2.50
N HIS A 23 -6.29 -1.19 -3.67
CA HIS A 23 -5.96 -2.06 -4.80
C HIS A 23 -4.53 -1.79 -5.28
N VAL A 24 -3.75 -2.86 -5.38
CA VAL A 24 -2.38 -2.85 -5.88
C VAL A 24 -2.27 -4.00 -6.88
N VAL A 25 -1.77 -3.69 -8.08
CA VAL A 25 -1.54 -4.65 -9.15
C VAL A 25 -0.06 -4.61 -9.48
N PRO A 26 0.74 -5.53 -8.94
CA PRO A 26 2.14 -5.62 -9.30
C PRO A 26 2.30 -6.26 -10.70
N PRO A 27 3.47 -6.16 -11.32
CA PRO A 27 3.80 -6.92 -12.52
C PRO A 27 3.59 -8.43 -12.32
N ALA A 28 3.32 -9.16 -13.41
CA ALA A 28 3.14 -10.62 -13.37
C ALA A 28 4.40 -11.43 -12.97
N VAL A 29 5.53 -10.74 -12.77
CA VAL A 29 6.82 -11.31 -12.36
C VAL A 29 7.15 -11.03 -10.90
N VAL A 30 6.19 -10.49 -10.12
CA VAL A 30 6.39 -10.16 -8.70
C VAL A 30 6.89 -11.36 -7.91
N THR A 31 7.87 -11.14 -7.02
CA THR A 31 8.44 -12.20 -6.19
C THR A 31 7.76 -12.30 -4.82
N PRO A 32 7.89 -13.42 -4.10
CA PRO A 32 7.42 -13.53 -2.72
C PRO A 32 7.99 -12.47 -1.78
N GLU A 33 9.26 -12.08 -1.98
CA GLU A 33 9.94 -11.07 -1.17
C GLU A 33 9.36 -9.67 -1.42
N GLU A 34 9.07 -9.32 -2.67
CA GLU A 34 8.41 -8.07 -3.02
C GLU A 34 6.99 -7.99 -2.45
N VAL A 35 6.26 -9.12 -2.44
CA VAL A 35 4.95 -9.21 -1.78
C VAL A 35 5.08 -8.99 -0.28
N ALA A 36 6.07 -9.60 0.38
CA ALA A 36 6.32 -9.42 1.80
C ALA A 36 6.66 -7.95 2.14
N GLN A 37 7.46 -7.29 1.29
CA GLN A 37 7.73 -5.86 1.41
C GLN A 37 6.45 -5.02 1.31
N ALA A 38 5.58 -5.30 0.34
CA ALA A 38 4.31 -4.60 0.20
C ALA A 38 3.40 -4.78 1.43
N LEU A 39 3.34 -5.97 2.01
CA LEU A 39 2.59 -6.24 3.25
C LEU A 39 3.09 -5.39 4.42
N ALA A 40 4.42 -5.30 4.61
CA ALA A 40 5.01 -4.44 5.64
C ALA A 40 4.67 -2.95 5.43
N ILE A 41 4.64 -2.49 4.18
CA ILE A 41 4.22 -1.14 3.83
C ILE A 41 2.74 -0.91 4.19
N TYR A 42 1.85 -1.87 3.93
CA TYR A 42 0.44 -1.75 4.30
C TYR A 42 0.26 -1.59 5.81
N ASP A 43 0.93 -2.43 6.61
CA ASP A 43 0.87 -2.37 8.07
C ASP A 43 1.34 -1.00 8.58
N GLN A 44 2.47 -0.51 8.06
CA GLN A 44 3.01 0.79 8.44
C GLN A 44 2.05 1.93 8.08
N ALA A 45 1.51 1.94 6.85
CA ALA A 45 0.64 3.01 6.37
C ALA A 45 -0.72 3.02 7.10
N LEU A 46 -1.30 1.84 7.35
CA LEU A 46 -2.57 1.72 8.09
C LEU A 46 -2.38 2.15 9.55
N THR A 47 -1.31 1.71 10.20
CA THR A 47 -0.99 2.12 11.58
C THR A 47 -0.81 3.64 11.70
N ALA A 48 -0.08 4.25 10.77
CA ALA A 48 0.17 5.70 10.77
C ALA A 48 -1.09 6.54 10.53
N THR A 49 -2.16 5.95 9.99
CA THR A 49 -3.40 6.67 9.63
C THR A 49 -4.59 6.39 10.55
N GLN A 50 -4.40 5.65 11.65
CA GLN A 50 -5.43 5.34 12.66
C GLN A 50 -5.75 6.49 13.64
N LEU A 51 -5.29 7.73 13.40
CA LEU A 51 -5.55 8.93 14.22
C LEU A 51 -6.62 9.87 13.63
#